data_AF-A0A7W8PCB8-F1
#
_entry.id   AF-A0A7W8PCB8-F1
#
_cell.length_a   1.000
_cell.length_b   1.000
_cell.length_c   1.000
_cell.angle_alpha   90.00
_cell.angle_beta   90.00
_cell.angle_gamma   90.00
#
_symmetry.space_group_name_H-M   'P 1'
#
loop_
_entity.id
_entity.type
_entity.pdbx_description
1 polymer ?
#
loop_
_entity_poly.entity_id
_entity_poly.type
_entity_poly.pdbx_seq_one_letter_code
_entity_poly.pdbx_strand_id
1 'polypeptide(L)'
;MSTASTAKLKEQFDAGLETRADFTIDQPLECYGTVDHAGWRQLYARQTALLEGRVCDEFFAGVERIGLPSERVPSFEDVNAPAYAAGDLLTA
;
A
#
# COMPACT_ATOMS: atom_id res chain seq x y z
N MET A 1 4.71 23.51 -11.86
CA MET A 1 3.97 22.25 -12.03
C MET A 1 3.54 22.14 -13.47
N SER A 2 3.92 21.08 -14.19
CA SER A 2 3.59 20.91 -15.61
C SER A 2 2.13 20.49 -15.77
N THR A 3 1.42 21.06 -16.74
CA THR A 3 0.07 20.69 -17.15
C THR A 3 -0.08 19.21 -17.48
N ALA A 4 0.99 18.56 -17.94
CA ALA A 4 1.02 17.12 -18.20
C ALA A 4 0.86 16.26 -16.92
N SER A 5 1.38 16.72 -15.78
CA SER A 5 1.23 16.02 -14.50
C SER A 5 -0.21 16.11 -13.98
N THR A 6 -0.90 17.23 -14.22
CA THR A 6 -2.30 17.43 -13.82
C THR A 6 -3.26 16.60 -14.67
N ALA A 7 -2.99 16.46 -15.97
CA ALA A 7 -3.80 15.62 -16.86
C ALA A 7 -3.73 14.12 -16.50
N LYS A 8 -2.53 13.63 -16.16
CA LYS A 8 -2.33 12.24 -15.74
C LYS A 8 -3.03 11.89 -14.43
N LEU A 9 -3.14 12.84 -13.51
CA LEU A 9 -3.93 12.68 -12.29
C LEU A 9 -5.43 12.58 -12.60
N LYS A 10 -5.93 13.39 -13.54
CA LYS A 10 -7.34 13.37 -13.93
C LYS A 10 -7.79 12.02 -14.49
N GLU A 11 -6.99 11.41 -15.37
CA GLU A 11 -7.27 10.05 -15.89
C GLU A 11 -7.35 8.98 -14.80
N GLN A 12 -6.56 9.10 -13.72
CA GLN A 12 -6.59 8.16 -12.60
C GLN A 12 -7.87 8.28 -11.75
N PHE A 13 -8.45 9.48 -11.68
CA PHE A 13 -9.74 9.72 -10.99
C PHE A 13 -10.95 9.40 -11.88
N ASP A 14 -10.81 9.51 -13.21
CA ASP A 14 -11.85 9.16 -14.18
C ASP A 14 -12.03 7.63 -14.33
N ALA A 15 -11.25 6.81 -13.61
CA ALA A 15 -11.31 5.35 -13.60
C ALA A 15 -12.58 4.74 -12.97
N GLY A 16 -13.58 5.57 -12.59
CA GLY A 16 -14.84 5.10 -12.02
C GLY A 16 -14.78 4.77 -10.53
N LEU A 17 -13.86 5.39 -9.80
CA LEU A 17 -13.74 5.20 -8.35
C LEU A 17 -14.87 5.93 -7.62
N GLU A 18 -15.63 5.20 -6.81
CA GLU A 18 -16.67 5.77 -5.96
C GLU A 18 -16.11 6.11 -4.58
N THR A 19 -16.25 7.38 -4.18
CA THR A 19 -15.81 7.86 -2.86
C THR A 19 -16.97 7.97 -1.89
N ARG A 20 -16.76 7.57 -0.64
CA ARG A 20 -17.69 7.78 0.48
C ARG A 20 -17.67 9.24 0.96
N ALA A 21 -18.61 9.60 1.84
CA ALA A 21 -18.70 10.94 2.41
C ALA A 21 -17.47 11.36 3.24
N ASP A 22 -16.72 10.39 3.75
CA ASP A 22 -15.46 10.57 4.49
C ASP A 22 -14.22 10.50 3.59
N PHE A 23 -14.41 10.54 2.26
CA PHE A 23 -13.36 10.43 1.24
C PHE A 23 -12.63 9.08 1.19
N THR A 24 -13.11 8.06 1.88
CA THR A 24 -12.59 6.70 1.70
C THR A 24 -13.11 6.07 0.42
N ILE A 25 -12.34 5.12 -0.11
CA ILE A 25 -12.73 4.27 -1.24
C ILE A 25 -12.52 2.82 -0.85
N ASP A 26 -13.26 1.91 -1.48
CA ASP A 26 -12.84 0.51 -1.52
C ASP A 26 -11.62 0.39 -2.41
N GLN A 27 -10.64 -0.39 -1.98
CA GLN A 27 -9.43 -0.58 -2.77
C GLN A 27 -9.78 -1.35 -4.05
N PRO A 28 -9.59 -0.77 -5.25
CA PRO A 28 -9.93 -1.42 -6.50
C PRO A 28 -8.79 -2.36 -6.92
N LEU A 29 -8.67 -3.51 -6.24
CA LEU A 29 -7.56 -4.44 -6.43
C LEU A 29 -7.42 -4.92 -7.89
N GLU A 30 -8.55 -5.07 -8.59
CA GLU A 30 -8.63 -5.45 -9.99
C GLU A 30 -8.02 -4.41 -10.96
N CYS A 31 -7.88 -3.16 -10.52
CA CYS A 31 -7.29 -2.11 -11.34
C CYS A 31 -5.75 -2.17 -11.34
N TYR A 32 -5.12 -2.95 -10.45
CA TYR A 32 -3.67 -3.14 -10.48
C TYR A 32 -3.29 -4.22 -11.48
N GLY A 33 -2.62 -3.79 -12.55
CA GLY A 33 -2.12 -4.69 -13.57
C GLY A 33 -0.72 -5.23 -13.28
N THR A 34 -0.22 -6.04 -14.21
CA THR A 34 1.15 -6.59 -14.16
C THR A 34 2.22 -5.51 -14.03
N VAL A 35 2.03 -4.36 -14.68
CA VAL A 35 2.98 -3.23 -14.63
C VAL A 35 3.03 -2.60 -13.25
N ASP A 36 1.87 -2.42 -12.60
CA ASP A 36 1.80 -1.85 -11.25
C ASP A 36 2.45 -2.77 -10.23
N HIS A 37 2.18 -4.08 -10.32
CA HIS A 37 2.84 -5.08 -9.47
C HIS A 37 4.36 -5.16 -9.73
N ALA A 38 4.81 -4.99 -10.97
CA ALA A 38 6.24 -4.91 -11.28
C ALA A 38 6.88 -3.65 -10.68
N GLY A 39 6.19 -2.51 -10.76
CA GLY A 39 6.61 -1.27 -10.11
C GLY A 39 6.74 -1.43 -8.60
N TRP A 40 5.74 -2.05 -7.96
CA TRP A 40 5.78 -2.40 -6.54
C TRP A 40 7.02 -3.23 -6.20
N ARG A 41 7.25 -4.35 -6.91
CA ARG A 41 8.42 -5.22 -6.72
C ARG A 41 9.73 -4.46 -6.74
N GLN A 42 9.90 -3.63 -7.77
CA GLN A 42 11.11 -2.86 -7.96
C GLN A 42 11.33 -1.87 -6.81
N LEU A 43 10.26 -1.18 -6.39
CA LEU A 43 10.32 -0.24 -5.27
C LEU A 43 10.61 -0.96 -3.96
N TYR A 44 9.90 -2.05 -3.66
CA TYR A 44 10.10 -2.86 -2.45
C TYR A 44 11.56 -3.32 -2.36
N ALA A 45 12.07 -4.01 -3.39
CA ALA A 45 13.43 -4.53 -3.39
C ALA A 45 14.48 -3.42 -3.22
N ARG A 46 14.30 -2.29 -3.90
CA ARG A 46 15.20 -1.14 -3.77
C ARG A 46 15.16 -0.53 -2.37
N GLN A 47 13.97 -0.33 -1.80
CA GLN A 47 13.85 0.30 -0.48
C GLN A 47 14.42 -0.61 0.60
N THR A 48 14.06 -1.90 0.63
CA THR A 48 14.56 -2.83 1.65
C THR A 48 16.09 -2.86 1.68
N ALA A 49 16.74 -2.95 0.52
CA ALA A 49 18.20 -2.91 0.44
C ALA A 49 18.82 -1.58 0.91
N LEU A 50 18.11 -0.46 0.79
CA LEU A 50 18.59 0.85 1.21
C LEU A 50 18.38 1.13 2.71
N LEU A 51 17.34 0.53 3.30
CA LEU A 51 16.93 0.81 4.68
C LEU A 51 17.78 0.07 5.72
N GLU A 52 18.48 -1.00 5.32
CA GLU A 52 19.43 -1.72 6.18
C GLU A 52 20.44 -0.75 6.82
N GLY A 53 20.48 -0.72 8.15
CA GLY A 53 21.34 0.18 8.93
C GLY A 53 20.94 1.65 8.93
N ARG A 54 19.75 2.01 8.41
CA ARG A 54 19.22 3.40 8.39
C ARG A 54 17.94 3.59 9.18
N VAL A 55 17.12 2.56 9.31
CA VAL A 55 15.89 2.58 10.09
C VAL A 55 16.05 1.79 11.37
N CYS A 56 15.18 2.07 12.35
CA CYS A 56 15.15 1.32 13.60
C CYS A 56 14.54 -0.08 13.40
N ASP A 57 14.85 -0.99 14.31
CA ASP A 57 14.43 -2.39 14.24
C ASP A 57 12.90 -2.53 14.28
N GLU A 58 12.21 -1.63 14.98
CA GLU A 58 10.75 -1.61 15.08
C GLU A 58 10.07 -1.37 13.73
N PHE A 59 10.74 -0.67 12.80
CA PHE A 59 10.21 -0.49 11.46
C PHE A 59 10.17 -1.84 10.72
N PHE A 60 11.27 -2.61 10.75
CA PHE A 60 11.32 -3.93 10.12
C PHE A 60 10.37 -4.92 10.80
N ALA A 61 10.31 -4.92 12.13
CA ALA A 61 9.36 -5.73 12.88
C ALA A 61 7.89 -5.39 12.52
N GLY A 62 7.61 -4.09 12.30
CA GLY A 62 6.29 -3.64 11.85
C GLY A 62 5.94 -4.16 10.46
N VAL A 63 6.87 -4.07 9.50
CA VAL A 63 6.70 -4.57 8.12
C VAL A 63 6.49 -6.09 8.09
N GLU A 64 7.27 -6.84 8.88
CA GLU A 64 7.14 -8.29 9.01
C GLU A 64 5.79 -8.67 9.63
N ARG A 65 5.38 -7.99 10.71
CA ARG A 65 4.11 -8.24 11.40
C ARG A 65 2.89 -8.04 10.51
N ILE A 66 2.90 -7.04 9.64
CA ILE A 66 1.78 -6.80 8.70
C ILE A 66 1.83 -7.70 7.46
N GLY A 67 2.86 -8.55 7.33
CA GLY A 67 2.98 -9.50 6.21
C GLY A 67 3.06 -8.83 4.84
N LEU A 68 3.75 -7.68 4.74
CA LEU A 68 3.78 -6.88 3.52
C LEU A 68 4.41 -7.69 2.35
N PRO A 69 3.66 -7.98 1.26
CA PRO A 69 4.18 -8.79 0.16
C PRO A 69 5.23 -8.02 -0.64
N SER A 70 6.34 -8.69 -0.99
CA SER A 70 7.35 -8.11 -1.89
C SER A 70 6.90 -8.07 -3.35
N GLU A 71 6.04 -9.00 -3.76
CA GLU A 71 5.81 -9.32 -5.18
C GLU A 71 4.66 -8.57 -5.87
N ARG A 72 3.77 -7.94 -5.10
CA ARG A 72 2.54 -7.31 -5.61
C ARG A 72 2.07 -6.19 -4.70
N VAL A 73 1.24 -5.31 -5.24
CA VAL A 73 0.52 -4.33 -4.43
C VAL A 73 -0.35 -5.08 -3.39
N PRO A 74 -0.23 -4.76 -2.09
CA PRO A 74 -0.98 -5.47 -1.05
C PRO A 74 -2.47 -5.14 -1.08
N SER A 75 -3.29 -6.10 -0.63
CA SER A 75 -4.64 -5.82 -0.17
C SER A 75 -4.58 -5.05 1.15
N PHE A 76 -5.38 -3.98 1.27
CA PHE A 76 -5.54 -3.26 2.54
C PHE A 76 -6.17 -4.13 3.61
N GLU A 77 -7.07 -5.04 3.23
CA GLU A 77 -7.69 -5.99 4.17
C GLU A 77 -6.63 -6.91 4.79
N ASP A 78 -5.77 -7.52 3.95
CA ASP A 78 -4.69 -8.40 4.42
C ASP A 78 -3.73 -7.67 5.37
N VAL A 79 -3.37 -6.42 5.03
CA VAL A 79 -2.45 -5.61 5.83
C VAL A 79 -3.08 -5.14 7.15
N ASN A 80 -4.39 -4.90 7.17
CA ASN A 80 -5.11 -4.47 8.38
C ASN A 80 -5.43 -5.63 9.31
N ALA A 81 -5.57 -6.86 8.81
CA ALA A 81 -5.95 -8.03 9.62
C ALA A 81 -5.06 -8.24 10.87
N PRO A 82 -3.71 -8.15 10.81
CA PRO A 82 -2.86 -8.24 12.00
C PRO A 82 -3.08 -7.13 13.03
N ALA A 83 -3.49 -5.94 12.60
CA ALA A 83 -3.78 -4.83 13.51
C ALA A 83 -5.08 -5.05 14.28
N TYR A 84 -6.12 -5.58 13.63
CA TYR A 84 -7.38 -5.93 14.30
C TYR A 84 -7.18 -7.10 15.28
N ALA A 85 -6.41 -8.12 14.91
CA ALA A 85 -6.08 -9.23 15.82
C ALA A 85 -5.30 -8.75 17.07
N ALA A 86 -4.43 -7.76 16.92
CA ALA A 86 -3.69 -7.17 18.05
C ALA A 86 -4.58 -6.26 18.92
N GLY A 87 -5.58 -5.60 18.34
CA GLY A 87 -6.56 -4.77 19.05
C GLY A 87 -7.49 -5.58 19.95
N ASP A 88 -7.91 -6.77 19.50
CA ASP A 88 -8.79 -7.66 20.28
C ASP A 88 -8.13 -8.21 21.57
N LEU A 89 -6.80 -8.27 21.62
CA LEU A 89 -6.05 -8.68 22.82
C LEU A 89 -6.01 -7.61 23.93
N LEU A 90 -6.42 -6.37 23.65
CA LEU A 90 -6.45 -5.26 24.61
C LEU A 90 -7.83 -5.06 25.27
N THR A 91 -8.82 -5.87 24.90
CA THR A 91 -10.20 -5.86 25.43
C THR A 91 -10.60 -7.13 26.20
N ALA A 92 -9.67 -8.04 26.48
CA ALA A 92 -9.90 -9.29 27.22
C ALA A 92 -9.21 -9.31 28.59
#